data_AF-A0A2E2MHW1-F1
#
_entry.id   AF-A0A2E2MHW1-F1
#
_cell.length_a   1.000
_cell.length_b   1.000
_cell.length_c   1.000
_cell.angle_alpha   90.00
_cell.angle_beta   90.00
_cell.angle_gamma   90.00
#
_symmetry.space_group_name_H-M   'P 1'
#
loop_
_entity.id
_entity.type
_entity.pdbx_description
1 polymer ?
#
loop_
_entity_poly.entity_id
_entity_poly.type
_entity_poly.pdbx_seq_one_letter_code
_entity_poly.pdbx_strand_id
1 'polypeptide(L)' 'MYVCNCNGITETEVKEAVRSGAEKWDDVHTYFDCAPCCGKCECEISEAICQARRDTATDDAPLFAAPAALATAG' A
#
# COMPACT_ATOMS: atom_id res chain seq x y z
N MET A 1 -12.21 3.27 -1.18
CA MET A 1 -12.97 3.33 -2.46
C MET A 1 -12.74 2.01 -3.20
N TYR A 2 -13.71 1.53 -3.99
CA TYR A 2 -13.49 0.38 -4.88
C TYR A 2 -12.63 0.80 -6.07
N VAL A 3 -11.52 0.10 -6.25
CA VAL A 3 -10.59 0.25 -7.36
C VAL A 3 -10.93 -0.76 -8.46
N CYS A 4 -11.29 -1.99 -8.10
CA CYS A 4 -11.80 -3.00 -9.03
C CYS A 4 -13.27 -3.27 -8.78
N ASN A 5 -14.13 -2.77 -9.67
CA ASN A 5 -15.58 -2.99 -9.56
C ASN A 5 -16.01 -4.42 -9.94
N CYS A 6 -15.21 -5.15 -10.73
CA CYS A 6 -15.54 -6.53 -11.13
C CYS A 6 -15.37 -7.51 -9.98
N ASN A 7 -14.28 -7.38 -9.22
CA ASN A 7 -13.90 -8.29 -8.14
C ASN A 7 -14.13 -7.70 -6.74
N GLY A 8 -14.64 -6.46 -6.66
CA GLY A 8 -14.91 -5.80 -5.38
C GLY A 8 -13.65 -5.44 -4.59
N ILE A 9 -12.54 -5.12 -5.26
CA ILE A 9 -11.27 -4.79 -4.59
C ILE A 9 -11.21 -3.29 -4.29
N THR A 10 -10.91 -2.93 -3.05
CA THR A 10 -10.73 -1.56 -2.57
C THR A 10 -9.27 -1.15 -2.53
N GLU A 11 -9.01 0.16 -2.46
CA GLU A 11 -7.64 0.69 -2.34
C GLU A 11 -6.92 0.16 -1.09
N THR A 12 -7.64 -0.03 0.02
CA THR A 12 -7.06 -0.59 1.26
C THR A 12 -6.63 -2.04 1.06
N GLU A 13 -7.44 -2.83 0.35
CA GLU A 13 -7.12 -4.21 -0.02
C GLU A 13 -5.94 -4.29 -1.00
N VAL A 14 -5.79 -3.32 -1.92
CA VAL A 14 -4.58 -3.22 -2.75
C VAL A 14 -3.35 -3.01 -1.86
N LYS A 15 -3.43 -2.12 -0.86
CA LYS A 15 -2.31 -1.88 0.08
C LYS A 15 -1.99 -3.12 0.92
N GLU A 16 -2.99 -3.89 1.32
CA GLU A 16 -2.82 -5.16 2.03
C GLU A 16 -2.13 -6.21 1.15
N ALA A 17 -2.54 -6.35 -0.11
CA ALA A 17 -1.88 -7.23 -1.08
C ALA A 17 -0.42 -6.84 -1.27
N VAL A 18 -0.11 -5.54 -1.37
CA VAL A 18 1.28 -5.03 -1.48
C VAL A 18 2.10 -5.35 -0.23
N ARG A 19 1.54 -5.15 0.97
CA ARG A 19 2.20 -5.54 2.24
C ARG A 19 2.47 -7.04 2.31
N SER A 20 1.65 -7.84 1.63
CA SER A 20 1.80 -9.29 1.51
C SER A 20 2.75 -9.72 0.38
N GLY A 21 3.27 -8.78 -0.41
CA GLY A 21 4.27 -9.01 -1.46
C GLY A 21 3.77 -8.85 -2.89
N ALA A 22 2.55 -8.37 -3.13
CA ALA A 22 2.08 -8.09 -4.49
C ALA A 22 2.87 -6.92 -5.11
N GLU A 23 3.44 -7.14 -6.30
CA GLU A 23 4.24 -6.13 -7.00
C GLU A 23 3.58 -5.61 -8.28
N LYS A 24 2.62 -6.35 -8.82
CA LYS A 24 1.96 -6.08 -10.10
C LYS A 24 0.44 -6.18 -9.98
N TRP A 25 -0.24 -5.62 -10.96
CA TRP A 25 -1.69 -5.65 -11.08
C TRP A 25 -2.28 -7.08 -10.99
N ASP A 26 -1.65 -8.06 -11.63
CA ASP A 26 -2.09 -9.45 -11.61
C ASP A 26 -1.85 -10.13 -10.24
N ASP A 27 -0.78 -9.74 -9.53
CA ASP A 27 -0.47 -10.28 -8.21
C ASP A 27 -1.55 -9.88 -7.18
N VAL A 28 -2.11 -8.68 -7.30
CA VAL A 28 -3.23 -8.24 -6.44
C VAL A 28 -4.46 -9.12 -6.65
N HIS A 29 -4.75 -9.50 -7.89
CA HIS A 29 -5.87 -10.39 -8.18
C HIS A 29 -5.61 -11.80 -7.66
N THR A 30 -4.39 -12.31 -7.87
CA THR A 30 -3.92 -13.59 -7.37
C THR A 30 -4.00 -13.67 -5.84
N TYR A 31 -3.67 -12.59 -5.13
CA TYR A 31 -3.77 -12.51 -3.66
C TYR A 31 -5.21 -12.75 -3.15
N PHE A 32 -6.23 -12.34 -3.90
CA PHE A 32 -7.64 -12.55 -3.57
C PHE A 32 -8.25 -13.79 -4.27
N ASP A 33 -7.42 -14.71 -4.78
CA ASP A 33 -7.84 -15.92 -5.50
C ASP A 33 -8.81 -15.61 -6.67
N CYS A 34 -8.61 -14.47 -7.34
CA CYS A 34 -9.45 -14.04 -8.46
C CYS A 34 -8.62 -13.77 -9.71
N ALA A 35 -9.26 -13.86 -10.87
CA ALA A 35 -8.65 -13.48 -12.14
C ALA A 35 -9.08 -12.04 -12.53
N PRO A 36 -8.25 -11.31 -13.28
CA PRO A 36 -8.68 -10.05 -13.86
C PRO A 36 -9.85 -10.22 -14.84
N CYS A 37 -10.80 -9.27 -14.82
CA CYS A 37 -12.01 -9.34 -15.67
C CYS A 37 -11.97 -8.35 -16.84
N CYS A 38 -12.16 -7.05 -16.58
CA CYS A 38 -12.29 -6.04 -17.65
C CYS A 38 -11.03 -5.18 -17.88
N GLY A 39 -10.01 -5.28 -17.03
CA GLY A 39 -8.75 -4.52 -17.14
C GLY A 39 -8.82 -3.03 -16.77
N LYS A 40 -10.01 -2.45 -16.59
CA LYS A 40 -10.16 -0.99 -16.39
C LYS A 40 -9.49 -0.45 -15.12
N CYS A 41 -9.28 -1.31 -14.12
CA CYS A 41 -8.63 -0.96 -12.86
C CYS A 41 -7.10 -1.03 -12.92
N GLU A 42 -6.50 -1.45 -14.05
CA GLU A 42 -5.05 -1.71 -14.15
C GLU A 42 -4.20 -0.49 -13.78
N CYS A 43 -4.49 0.67 -14.37
CA CYS A 43 -3.75 1.90 -14.07
C CYS A 43 -3.88 2.31 -12.60
N GLU A 44 -5.09 2.25 -12.05
CA GLU A 44 -5.38 2.69 -10.68
C GLU A 44 -4.76 1.75 -9.62
N ILE A 45 -4.82 0.43 -9.84
CA ILE A 45 -4.12 -0.55 -8.99
C ILE A 45 -2.61 -0.35 -9.09
N SER A 46 -2.07 -0.15 -10.29
CA SER A 46 -0.62 0.04 -10.48
C SER A 46 -0.11 1.30 -9.78
N GLU A 47 -0.90 2.38 -9.82
CA GLU A 47 -0.61 3.61 -9.08
C GLU A 47 -0.68 3.38 -7.56
N ALA A 48 -1.73 2.70 -7.08
CA ALA A 48 -1.87 2.35 -5.66
C ALA A 48 -0.71 1.47 -5.16
N ILE A 49 -0.23 0.51 -5.96
CA ILE A 49 0.97 -0.29 -5.66
C ILE A 49 2.19 0.62 -5.53
N CYS A 50 2.38 1.53 -6.50
CA CYS A 50 3.50 2.45 -6.50
C CYS A 50 3.49 3.36 -5.27
N GLN A 51 2.31 3.85 -4.88
CA GLN A 51 2.12 4.69 -3.71
C GLN A 51 2.37 3.94 -2.40
N ALA A 52 1.77 2.76 -2.23
CA ALA A 52 1.94 1.92 -1.05
C ALA A 52 3.42 1.61 -0.75
N ARG A 53 4.21 1.38 -1.80
CA ARG A 53 5.66 1.15 -1.69
C ARG A 53 6.45 2.39 -1.23
N ARG A 54 5.95 3.60 -1.49
CA ARG A 54 6.56 4.83 -0.96
C ARG A 54 6.16 5.07 0.49
N ASP A 55 4.91 4.79 0.82
CA ASP A 55 4.36 5.05 2.17
C ASP A 55 4.99 4.16 3.25
N THR A 56 5.41 2.93 2.91
CA THR A 56 6.16 2.05 3.83
C THR A 56 7.50 2.62 4.30
N ALA A 57 8.03 3.69 3.68
CA ALA A 57 9.24 4.36 4.16
C ALA A 57 9.00 5.33 5.34
N THR A 58 7.75 5.64 5.67
CA THR A 58 7.40 6.70 6.63
C THR A 58 6.61 6.23 7.86
N ASP A 59 6.16 4.98 7.91
CA ASP A 59 5.29 4.47 9.00
C ASP A 59 6.07 3.83 10.18
N ASP A 60 7.40 3.69 10.09
CA ASP A 60 8.26 3.13 11.15
C ASP A 60 8.91 4.20 12.07
N ALA A 61 8.62 5.49 11.87
CA ALA A 61 9.10 6.52 12.80
C ALA A 61 8.09 6.64 13.96
N PRO A 62 8.44 6.24 15.21
CA PRO A 62 7.58 6.52 16.33
C PRO A 62 7.43 8.04 16.46
N LEU A 63 6.19 8.52 16.30
CA LEU A 63 5.73 9.89 16.56
C LEU A 63 5.99 10.36 18.00
N PHE A 64 6.63 9.53 18.83
CA PHE A 64 7.15 9.85 20.15
C PHE A 64 8.63 9.42 20.31
N ALA A 65 9.50 9.80 19.39
CA ALA A 65 10.90 10.05 19.78
C ALA A 65 10.94 11.46 20.40
N ALA A 66 10.68 11.54 21.70
CA ALA A 66 10.78 12.78 22.48
C ALA A 66 12.17 13.42 22.26
N PRO A 67 12.28 14.76 22.20
CA PRO A 67 13.58 15.40 22.14
C PRO A 67 14.29 15.07 23.44
N ALA A 68 15.42 14.36 23.36
CA ALA A 68 16.38 14.38 24.45
C ALA A 68 16.87 15.82 24.56
N ALA A 69 16.19 16.56 25.42
CA ALA A 69 16.47 17.93 25.76
C ALA A 69 17.94 18.06 26.18
N LEU A 70 18.64 18.96 25.49
CA LEU A 70 19.59 19.91 26.07
C LEU A 70 20.25 19.46 27.39
N ALA A 71 21.31 18.64 27.32
CA ALA A 71 22.28 18.55 28.39
C ALA A 71 23.34 19.63 28.16
N THR A 72 23.28 20.62 29.04
CA THR A 72 24.06 21.86 29.09
C THR A 72 25.57 21.66 29.12
N ALA A 73 26.27 22.63 28.52
CA ALA A 73 27.68 22.91 28.68
C ALA A 73 28.14 22.87 30.16
N GLY A 74 29.36 22.35 30.35
CA GLY A 74 30.15 22.42 31.58
C GLY A 74 31.60 22.05 31.27
#